data_AF-A0A2E9NBA0-F1
#
_entry.id   AF-A0A2E9NBA0-F1
#
_cell.length_a   1.000
_cell.length_b   1.000
_cell.length_c   1.000
_cell.angle_alpha   90.00
_cell.angle_beta   90.00
_cell.angle_gamma   90.00
#
_symmetry.space_group_name_H-M   'P 1'
#
loop_
_entity.id
_entity.type
_entity.pdbx_description
1 polymer ?
#
loop_
_entity_poly.entity_id
_entity_poly.type
_entity_poly.pdbx_seq_one_letter_code
_entity_poly.pdbx_strand_id
1 'polypeptide(L)'
;MGSGCFARALPSLTSFGNRLRGDSRNNIKAGMMLQRESPASGGRPMRVLIDDPSDLGRLIRRIREQHGWTQRRLAAALGVGQRYVHELETGRAKRFDTHYLQVLAALGVRLVAEVDDSDPAASES
;
A
#
# COMPACT_ATOMS: atom_id res chain seq x y z
N MET A 1 15.33 46.79 -24.95
CA MET A 1 14.00 46.19 -24.66
C MET A 1 13.89 44.95 -25.54
N GLY A 2 13.78 43.70 -25.12
CA GLY A 2 13.88 43.01 -23.83
C GLY A 2 13.84 41.51 -24.19
N SER A 3 14.77 40.71 -23.68
CA SER A 3 14.77 39.26 -23.86
C SER A 3 14.19 38.64 -22.61
N GLY A 4 12.96 38.13 -22.71
CA GLY A 4 12.21 37.57 -21.59
C GLY A 4 12.75 36.21 -21.14
N CYS A 5 13.07 36.12 -19.85
CA CYS A 5 13.30 34.87 -19.13
C CYS A 5 12.01 34.04 -19.07
N PHE A 6 12.04 32.79 -19.56
CA PHE A 6 10.98 31.80 -19.31
C PHE A 6 11.42 30.86 -18.18
N ALA A 7 10.99 31.16 -16.95
CA ALA A 7 10.98 30.19 -15.85
C ALA A 7 9.59 29.51 -15.84
N ARG A 8 9.52 28.21 -16.16
CA ARG A 8 8.31 27.41 -15.94
C ARG A 8 8.31 26.89 -14.50
N ALA A 9 7.40 27.42 -13.69
CA ALA A 9 7.08 26.92 -12.36
C ALA A 9 6.37 25.56 -12.44
N LEU A 10 6.76 24.64 -11.55
CA LEU A 10 6.05 23.38 -11.30
C LEU A 10 4.73 23.68 -10.54
N PRO A 11 3.60 23.04 -10.86
CA PRO A 11 2.39 23.19 -10.08
C PRO A 11 2.51 22.50 -8.72
N SER A 12 2.22 23.25 -7.65
CA SER A 12 2.15 22.77 -6.28
C SER A 12 1.02 21.73 -6.11
N LEU A 13 1.37 20.56 -5.58
CA LEU A 13 0.43 19.54 -5.12
C LEU A 13 -0.30 20.03 -3.85
N THR A 14 -1.31 20.87 -4.04
CA THR A 14 -2.34 21.16 -3.04
C THR A 14 -3.67 21.29 -3.75
N SER A 15 -4.23 20.15 -4.13
CA SER A 15 -5.67 20.03 -4.42
C SER A 15 -6.10 18.59 -4.18
N PHE A 16 -6.08 18.18 -2.91
CA PHE A 16 -6.94 17.08 -2.45
C PHE A 16 -8.11 17.71 -1.70
N GLY A 17 -9.04 18.24 -2.48
CA GLY A 17 -10.27 18.85 -1.99
C GLY A 17 -11.18 17.79 -1.38
N ASN A 18 -11.06 17.62 -0.07
CA ASN A 18 -12.07 16.96 0.74
C ASN A 18 -13.34 17.83 0.72
N ARG A 19 -14.39 17.35 0.03
CA ARG A 19 -15.71 17.98 0.02
C ARG A 19 -16.77 16.94 0.36
N LEU A 20 -16.83 16.59 1.65
CA LEU A 20 -18.08 16.18 2.29
C LEU A 20 -18.44 17.28 3.28
N ARG A 21 -19.61 17.86 3.06
CA ARG A 21 -20.18 18.98 3.81
C ARG A 21 -21.15 18.40 4.85
N GLY A 22 -20.92 18.72 6.13
CA GLY A 22 -21.94 18.84 7.17
C GLY A 22 -22.30 17.60 7.96
N ASP A 23 -21.68 17.43 9.13
CA ASP A 23 -22.50 17.34 10.37
C ASP A 23 -21.76 18.03 11.51
N SER A 24 -22.44 19.01 12.11
CA SER A 24 -22.03 19.71 13.31
C SER A 24 -22.28 18.79 14.49
N ARG A 25 -21.22 18.25 15.09
CA ARG A 25 -21.17 17.95 16.52
C ARG A 25 -19.77 17.53 16.98
N ASN A 26 -19.32 18.26 17.99
CA ASN A 26 -18.36 17.86 19.02
C ASN A 26 -16.86 17.85 18.76
N ASN A 27 -16.29 19.00 19.10
CA ASN A 27 -15.46 19.22 20.29
C ASN A 27 -14.05 18.61 20.31
N ILE A 28 -13.11 19.55 20.30
CA ILE A 28 -11.71 19.43 20.67
C ILE A 28 -11.62 18.78 22.05
N LYS A 29 -11.14 17.53 22.11
CA LYS A 29 -10.47 16.99 23.29
C LYS A 29 -8.97 16.96 23.02
N ALA A 30 -8.34 18.10 23.29
CA ALA A 30 -6.96 18.13 23.75
C ALA A 30 -6.93 17.43 25.12
N GLY A 31 -6.10 16.40 25.26
CA GLY A 31 -5.98 15.65 26.51
C GLY A 31 -5.45 14.24 26.30
N MET A 32 -4.13 14.13 26.13
CA MET A 32 -3.27 13.07 26.68
C MET A 32 -3.95 11.75 27.11
N MET A 33 -3.85 10.70 26.27
CA MET A 33 -3.80 9.32 26.78
C MET A 33 -3.21 8.38 25.72
N LEU A 34 -2.15 7.67 26.11
CA LEU A 34 -1.57 6.53 25.42
C LEU A 34 -2.57 5.36 25.39
N GLN A 35 -3.60 5.43 24.53
CA GLN A 35 -4.32 4.25 24.10
C GLN A 35 -3.70 3.80 22.78
N ARG A 36 -2.49 3.22 22.89
CA ARG A 36 -2.15 2.13 21.98
C ARG A 36 -3.18 1.06 22.29
N GLU A 37 -4.27 1.03 21.51
CA GLU A 37 -5.20 -0.07 21.54
C GLU A 37 -4.35 -1.34 21.40
N SER A 38 -4.21 -2.06 22.52
CA SER A 38 -3.61 -3.38 22.50
C SER A 38 -4.49 -4.21 21.59
N PRO A 39 -3.96 -4.84 20.52
CA PRO A 39 -4.75 -5.79 19.75
C PRO A 39 -4.97 -7.05 20.61
N ALA A 40 -5.91 -6.95 21.55
CA ALA A 40 -6.43 -8.05 22.32
C ALA A 40 -7.33 -8.91 21.42
N SER A 41 -6.67 -9.67 20.53
CA SER A 41 -7.13 -10.89 19.87
C SER A 41 -6.01 -11.29 18.90
N GLY A 42 -4.85 -11.62 19.46
CA GLY A 42 -3.58 -11.83 18.76
C GLY A 42 -3.52 -13.14 17.96
N GLY A 43 -4.25 -13.19 16.84
CA GLY A 43 -3.87 -14.10 15.76
C GLY A 43 -2.46 -13.71 15.30
N ARG A 44 -1.49 -14.62 15.43
CA ARG A 44 -0.17 -14.41 14.82
C ARG A 44 -0.40 -14.17 13.33
N PRO A 45 0.20 -13.12 12.73
CA PRO A 45 0.07 -12.91 11.30
C PRO A 45 0.61 -14.16 10.59
N MET A 46 -0.19 -14.71 9.67
CA MET A 46 0.26 -15.80 8.82
C MET A 46 1.37 -15.28 7.92
N ARG A 47 2.59 -15.80 8.12
CA ARG A 47 3.72 -15.54 7.22
C ARG A 47 3.63 -16.50 6.05
N VAL A 48 3.88 -16.00 4.86
CA VAL A 48 3.90 -16.77 3.62
C VAL A 48 5.24 -16.50 2.96
N LEU A 49 5.98 -17.55 2.64
CA LEU A 49 7.17 -17.44 1.82
C LEU A 49 6.74 -17.21 0.37
N ILE A 50 7.41 -16.28 -0.31
CA ILE A 50 7.12 -15.89 -1.69
C ILE A 50 8.38 -16.18 -2.48
N ASP A 51 8.32 -17.20 -3.33
CA ASP A 51 9.46 -17.66 -4.13
C ASP A 51 9.41 -17.08 -5.57
N ASP A 52 8.19 -16.83 -6.08
CA ASP A 52 7.96 -16.26 -7.42
C ASP A 52 7.02 -15.04 -7.37
N PRO A 53 7.19 -14.03 -8.26
CA PRO A 53 6.27 -12.90 -8.36
C PRO A 53 4.79 -13.29 -8.53
N SER A 54 4.51 -14.45 -9.13
CA SER A 54 3.16 -15.00 -9.31
C SER A 54 2.54 -15.47 -7.99
N ASP A 55 3.33 -15.80 -6.97
CA ASP A 55 2.81 -16.14 -5.63
C ASP A 55 2.17 -14.93 -4.98
N LEU A 56 2.79 -13.76 -5.12
CA LEU A 56 2.26 -12.51 -4.62
C LEU A 56 0.97 -12.11 -5.36
N GLY A 57 0.92 -12.32 -6.68
CA GLY A 57 -0.29 -12.14 -7.48
C GLY A 57 -1.45 -13.04 -7.04
N ARG A 58 -1.16 -14.33 -6.79
CA ARG A 58 -2.13 -15.30 -6.26
C ARG A 58 -2.63 -14.90 -4.87
N LEU A 59 -1.74 -14.41 -4.00
CA LEU A 59 -2.10 -13.92 -2.67
C LEU A 59 -3.05 -12.72 -2.76
N ILE A 60 -2.74 -11.73 -3.60
CA ILE A 60 -3.60 -10.56 -3.85
C ILE A 60 -4.99 -11.01 -4.30
N ARG A 61 -5.05 -11.90 -5.29
CA ARG A 61 -6.33 -12.44 -5.79
C ARG A 61 -7.14 -13.09 -4.69
N ARG A 62 -6.52 -13.99 -3.92
CA ARG A 62 -7.17 -14.73 -2.84
C ARG A 62 -7.77 -13.77 -1.81
N ILE A 63 -7.01 -12.78 -1.36
CA ILE A 63 -7.48 -11.81 -0.35
C ILE A 63 -8.57 -10.92 -0.92
N ARG A 64 -8.43 -10.43 -2.16
CA ARG A 64 -9.48 -9.66 -2.85
C ARG A 64 -10.79 -10.44 -2.90
N GLU A 65 -10.73 -11.73 -3.25
CA GLU A 65 -11.90 -12.60 -3.33
C GLU A 65 -12.52 -12.86 -1.95
N GLN A 66 -11.70 -13.02 -0.90
CA GLN A 66 -12.17 -13.12 0.49
C GLN A 66 -12.91 -11.87 0.97
N HIS A 67 -12.50 -10.68 0.50
CA HIS A 67 -13.23 -9.43 0.76
C HIS A 67 -14.48 -9.25 -0.10
N GLY A 68 -14.76 -10.15 -1.05
CA GLY A 68 -15.88 -10.02 -1.99
C GLY A 68 -15.72 -8.86 -2.97
N TRP A 69 -14.49 -8.42 -3.26
CA TRP A 69 -14.24 -7.29 -4.14
C TRP A 69 -14.02 -7.74 -5.58
N THR A 70 -14.55 -6.99 -6.54
CA THR A 70 -14.19 -7.16 -7.96
C THR A 70 -12.85 -6.49 -8.25
N GLN A 71 -12.16 -6.93 -9.30
CA GLN A 71 -10.92 -6.26 -9.75
C GLN A 71 -11.15 -4.78 -10.06
N ARG A 72 -12.30 -4.44 -10.67
CA ARG A 72 -12.68 -3.05 -10.96
C ARG A 72 -12.85 -2.22 -9.69
N ARG A 73 -13.45 -2.79 -8.63
CA ARG A 73 -13.60 -2.12 -7.34
C ARG A 73 -12.24 -1.84 -6.70
N LEU A 74 -11.35 -2.83 -6.68
CA LEU A 74 -9.99 -2.67 -6.15
C LEU A 74 -9.22 -1.59 -6.93
N ALA A 75 -9.30 -1.64 -8.27
CA ALA A 75 -8.66 -0.66 -9.13
C ALA A 75 -9.15 0.77 -8.87
N ALA A 76 -10.48 0.96 -8.75
CA ALA A 76 -11.09 2.25 -8.47
C ALA A 76 -10.69 2.80 -7.09
N ALA A 77 -10.63 1.94 -6.06
CA ALA A 77 -10.20 2.34 -4.72
C ALA A 77 -8.75 2.85 -4.68
N LEU A 78 -7.92 2.38 -5.61
CA LEU A 78 -6.49 2.70 -5.70
C LEU A 78 -6.16 3.76 -6.76
N GLY A 79 -7.14 4.20 -7.55
CA GLY A 79 -6.91 5.14 -8.66
C GLY A 79 -6.10 4.55 -9.82
N VAL A 80 -6.09 3.23 -9.99
CA VAL A 80 -5.38 2.52 -11.07
C VAL A 80 -6.34 1.91 -12.09
N GLY A 81 -5.83 1.49 -13.25
CA GLY A 81 -6.62 0.77 -14.25
C GLY A 81 -6.90 -0.68 -13.85
N GLN A 82 -8.07 -1.23 -14.20
CA GLN A 82 -8.39 -2.65 -13.93
C GLN A 82 -7.38 -3.61 -14.59
N ARG A 83 -6.84 -3.25 -15.76
CA ARG A 83 -5.76 -3.99 -16.43
C ARG A 83 -4.54 -4.18 -15.53
N TYR A 84 -4.18 -3.16 -14.74
CA TYR A 84 -3.06 -3.25 -13.80
C TYR A 84 -3.33 -4.31 -12.73
N VAL A 85 -4.53 -4.30 -12.13
CA VAL A 85 -4.94 -5.32 -11.15
C VAL A 85 -4.95 -6.72 -11.76
N HIS A 86 -5.40 -6.87 -13.00
CA HIS A 86 -5.33 -8.14 -13.73
C HIS A 86 -3.89 -8.62 -13.94
N GLU A 87 -2.99 -7.73 -14.39
CA GLU A 87 -1.57 -8.06 -14.58
C GLU A 87 -0.91 -8.45 -13.26
N LEU A 88 -1.25 -7.79 -12.15
CA LEU A 88 -0.80 -8.18 -10.81
C LEU A 88 -1.26 -9.60 -10.43
N GLU A 89 -2.57 -9.87 -10.52
CA GLU A 89 -3.15 -11.16 -10.11
C GLU A 89 -2.71 -12.36 -10.97
N THR A 90 -2.22 -12.09 -12.18
CA THR A 90 -1.71 -13.11 -13.11
C THR A 90 -0.19 -13.28 -13.04
N GLY A 91 0.50 -12.57 -12.14
CA GLY A 91 1.97 -12.59 -12.04
C GLY A 91 2.69 -11.88 -13.20
N ARG A 92 1.95 -11.16 -14.06
CA ARG A 92 2.48 -10.45 -15.24
C ARG A 92 2.88 -9.01 -14.94
N ALA A 93 2.88 -8.62 -13.67
CA ALA A 93 3.35 -7.32 -13.23
C ALA A 93 4.80 -7.12 -13.66
N LYS A 94 5.04 -6.19 -14.60
CA LYS A 94 6.39 -5.93 -15.12
C LYS A 94 7.32 -5.26 -14.10
N ARG A 95 6.75 -4.61 -13.08
CA ARG A 95 7.49 -3.82 -12.09
C ARG A 95 6.87 -3.95 -10.72
N PHE A 96 7.73 -4.03 -9.71
CA PHE A 96 7.38 -3.81 -8.33
C PHE A 96 7.45 -2.30 -8.06
N ASP A 97 6.30 -1.63 -8.09
CA ASP A 97 6.20 -0.17 -7.99
C ASP A 97 5.36 0.28 -6.79
N THR A 98 5.20 1.60 -6.63
CA THR A 98 4.43 2.18 -5.52
C THR A 98 2.97 1.69 -5.51
N HIS A 99 2.35 1.53 -6.68
CA HIS A 99 0.98 1.02 -6.76
C HIS A 99 0.90 -0.43 -6.27
N TYR A 100 1.95 -1.23 -6.49
CA TYR A 100 2.01 -2.60 -5.99
C TYR A 100 1.94 -2.58 -4.46
N LEU A 101 2.78 -1.78 -3.82
CA LEU A 101 2.77 -1.62 -2.36
C LEU A 101 1.43 -1.08 -1.84
N GLN A 102 0.80 -0.16 -2.57
CA GLN A 102 -0.53 0.36 -2.23
C GLN A 102 -1.62 -0.71 -2.31
N VAL A 103 -1.56 -1.60 -3.31
CA VAL A 103 -2.48 -2.76 -3.42
C VAL A 103 -2.35 -3.65 -2.19
N LEU A 104 -1.13 -3.99 -1.79
CA LEU A 104 -0.88 -4.82 -0.60
C LEU A 104 -1.43 -4.15 0.66
N ALA A 105 -1.15 -2.85 0.85
CA ALA A 105 -1.65 -2.10 1.99
C ALA A 105 -3.18 -2.03 2.04
N ALA A 106 -3.84 -1.81 0.90
CA ALA A 106 -5.30 -1.76 0.82
C ALA A 106 -5.97 -3.11 1.13
N LEU A 107 -5.25 -4.22 0.92
CA LEU A 107 -5.68 -5.58 1.26
C LEU A 107 -5.24 -6.01 2.67
N GLY A 108 -4.62 -5.13 3.45
CA GLY A 108 -4.12 -5.46 4.79
C GLY A 108 -2.89 -6.37 4.80
N VAL A 109 -2.21 -6.52 3.66
CA VAL A 109 -0.98 -7.30 3.53
C VAL A 109 0.22 -6.44 3.89
N ARG A 110 1.05 -6.93 4.80
CA ARG A 110 2.34 -6.33 5.15
C ARG A 110 3.46 -7.12 4.50
N LEU A 111 4.25 -6.47 3.65
CA LEU A 111 5.49 -7.03 3.14
C LEU A 111 6.61 -6.80 4.16
N VAL A 112 7.33 -7.86 4.52
CA VAL A 112 8.48 -7.83 5.44
C VAL A 112 9.64 -8.52 4.75
N ALA A 113 10.82 -7.92 4.82
CA ALA A 113 12.07 -8.56 4.40
C ALA A 113 12.78 -9.11 5.64
N GLU A 114 13.23 -10.36 5.55
CA GLU A 114 14.10 -11.00 6.54
C GLU A 114 15.48 -11.14 5.88
N VAL A 115 16.53 -10.78 6.63
CA VAL A 115 17.93 -10.92 6.19
C VAL A 115 18.58 -11.88 7.17
N ASP A 116 19.19 -12.93 6.64
CA ASP A 116 20.03 -13.81 7.45
C ASP A 116 21.40 -13.14 7.62
N ASP A 117 21.74 -12.79 8.86
CA ASP A 117 23.01 -12.17 9.24
C ASP A 117 24.03 -13.24 9.68
N SER A 118 23.82 -14.50 9.29
CA SER A 118 24.83 -15.54 9.42
C SER A 118 26.03 -15.16 8.54
N ASP A 119 27.01 -14.48 9.14
CA ASP A 119 28.27 -14.13 8.51
C ASP A 119 28.96 -15.43 8.03
N PRO A 120 29.03 -15.71 6.71
CA PRO A 120 29.63 -16.93 6.22
C PRO A 120 31.13 -17.02 6.58
N ALA A 121 31.76 -15.89 6.93
CA ALA A 121 33.18 -15.83 7.27
C ALA A 121 33.51 -16.26 8.71
N ALA A 122 32.53 -16.39 9.61
CA ALA A 122 32.78 -16.76 11.02
C ALA A 122 32.97 -18.27 11.25
N SER A 123 32.91 -19.10 10.21
CA SER A 123 33.02 -20.56 10.29
C SER A 123 34.39 -21.13 9.89
N GLU A 124 35.34 -20.28 9.49
CA GLU A 124 36.74 -20.67 9.28
C GLU A 124 37.62 -20.14 10.44
N SER A 125 37.65 -20.86 11.55
CA SER A 125 38.68 -20.72 12.59
C SER A 125 38.86 -22.04 13.35
#